data_AF-A0A537MFV8-F1
#
_entry.id   AF-A0A537MFV8-F1
#
_cell.length_a   1.000
_cell.length_b   1.000
_cell.length_c   1.000
_cell.angle_alpha   90.00
_cell.angle_beta   90.00
_cell.angle_gamma   90.00
#
_symmetry.space_group_name_H-M   'P 1'
#
loop_
_entity.id
_entity.type
_entity.pdbx_description
1 polymer ?
#
loop_
_entity_poly.entity_id
_entity_poly.type
_entity_poly.pdbx_seq_one_letter_code
_entity_poly.pdbx_strand_id
1 'polypeptide(L)'
;MRALLKPVQRWVWGDEARRGLRLMRFSEVEADGGRDLVRAAELTPDPRLRKLYLRHAGDERRHAEMFFNRAIELLRVHPGTAGDTIQRDWLAPGERGLDDVEIGPGGDAPLLAFLHLSEANAARDFAVYRDAVGADEATRAVFDRILRDEVFHMNYTKRELERVSPTKAKGLIWKARLKRVWQAYLRFAVALAGLIGGVILTLQYFILLPPFAWISKRAARREPQGWVELPGDAGHDLRGQF
;
A
#
# COMPACT_ATOMS: atom_id res chain seq x y z
N MET A 1 -14.08 4.98 15.51
CA MET A 1 -12.96 5.52 14.73
C MET A 1 -13.35 6.05 13.34
N ARG A 2 -14.08 5.32 12.48
CA ARG A 2 -14.35 5.78 11.08
C ARG A 2 -15.29 7.00 10.93
N ALA A 3 -16.19 7.27 11.88
CA ALA A 3 -17.00 8.49 11.89
C ALA A 3 -16.15 9.78 12.00
N LEU A 4 -14.98 9.70 12.65
CA LEU A 4 -14.02 10.80 12.75
C LEU A 4 -13.32 11.10 11.42
N LEU A 5 -13.37 10.18 10.45
CA LEU A 5 -12.76 10.33 9.14
C LEU A 5 -13.72 10.87 8.07
N LYS A 6 -15.02 10.99 8.37
CA LYS A 6 -16.01 11.61 7.45
C LYS A 6 -15.58 12.98 6.89
N PRO A 7 -15.06 13.93 7.70
CA PRO A 7 -14.58 15.21 7.15
C PRO A 7 -13.39 15.04 6.22
N VAL A 8 -12.45 14.14 6.54
CA VAL A 8 -11.31 13.82 5.67
C VAL A 8 -11.78 13.19 4.37
N GLN A 9 -12.72 12.24 4.42
CA GLN A 9 -13.29 11.64 3.23
C GLN A 9 -14.01 12.67 2.37
N ARG A 10 -14.83 13.56 2.95
CA ARG A 10 -15.43 14.68 2.19
C ARG A 10 -14.39 15.61 1.57
N TRP A 11 -13.28 15.88 2.25
CA TRP A 11 -12.21 16.71 1.70
C TRP A 11 -11.48 16.05 0.52
N VAL A 12 -11.22 14.75 0.61
CA VAL A 12 -10.55 14.03 -0.49
C VAL A 12 -11.51 13.79 -1.65
N TRP A 13 -12.74 13.35 -1.37
CA TRP A 13 -13.77 13.08 -2.37
C TRP A 13 -14.44 14.36 -2.91
N GLY A 14 -14.18 15.53 -2.33
CA GLY A 14 -14.67 16.81 -2.87
C GLY A 14 -13.84 17.36 -4.04
N ASP A 15 -12.60 16.89 -4.21
CA ASP A 15 -11.67 17.38 -5.24
C ASP A 15 -11.59 16.40 -6.41
N GLU A 16 -11.79 16.89 -7.64
CA GLU A 16 -11.86 16.03 -8.84
C GLU A 16 -10.54 15.33 -9.16
N ALA A 17 -9.41 16.00 -8.98
CA ALA A 17 -8.10 15.41 -9.25
C ALA A 17 -7.76 14.32 -8.23
N ARG A 18 -7.98 14.60 -6.93
CA ARG A 18 -7.77 13.61 -5.86
C ARG A 18 -8.71 12.41 -6.01
N ARG A 19 -9.97 12.65 -6.41
CA ARG A 19 -10.91 11.58 -6.76
C ARG A 19 -10.39 10.73 -7.90
N GLY A 20 -10.00 11.34 -9.02
CA GLY A 20 -9.46 10.64 -10.18
C GLY A 20 -8.28 9.75 -9.83
N LEU A 21 -7.32 10.27 -9.04
CA LEU A 21 -6.17 9.49 -8.57
C LEU A 21 -6.56 8.31 -7.67
N ARG A 22 -7.56 8.48 -6.79
CA ARG A 22 -8.09 7.38 -5.98
C ARG A 22 -8.78 6.31 -6.81
N LEU A 23 -9.61 6.70 -7.77
CA LEU A 23 -10.26 5.74 -8.66
C LEU A 23 -9.22 4.97 -9.50
N MET A 24 -8.14 5.63 -9.92
CA MET A 24 -7.03 4.93 -10.59
C MET A 24 -6.43 3.82 -9.71
N ARG A 25 -6.26 4.08 -8.40
CA ARG A 25 -5.76 3.07 -7.45
C ARG A 25 -6.74 1.93 -7.25
N PHE A 26 -8.04 2.22 -7.13
CA PHE A 26 -9.04 1.15 -7.09
C PHE A 26 -8.99 0.30 -8.35
N SER A 27 -8.84 0.90 -9.53
CA SER A 27 -8.68 0.13 -10.76
C SER A 27 -7.53 -0.85 -10.69
N GLU A 28 -6.40 -0.44 -10.14
CA GLU A 28 -5.23 -1.29 -9.98
C GLU A 28 -5.47 -2.42 -8.97
N VAL A 29 -6.16 -2.13 -7.86
CA VAL A 29 -6.50 -3.11 -6.82
C VAL A 29 -7.45 -4.18 -7.35
N GLU A 30 -8.55 -3.79 -8.00
CA GLU A 30 -9.51 -4.78 -8.54
C GLU A 30 -8.86 -5.62 -9.64
N ALA A 31 -8.03 -5.01 -10.50
CA ALA A 31 -7.32 -5.75 -11.53
C ALA A 31 -6.37 -6.82 -10.94
N ASP A 32 -5.76 -6.55 -9.80
CA ASP A 32 -4.90 -7.49 -9.09
C ASP A 32 -5.72 -8.59 -8.41
N GLY A 33 -6.79 -8.23 -7.69
CA GLY A 33 -7.71 -9.18 -7.06
C GLY A 33 -8.31 -10.17 -8.07
N GLY A 34 -8.65 -9.68 -9.28
CA GLY A 34 -9.07 -10.53 -10.39
C GLY A 34 -8.02 -11.56 -10.81
N ARG A 35 -6.73 -11.20 -10.84
CA ARG A 35 -5.64 -12.14 -11.17
C ARG A 35 -5.44 -13.19 -10.08
N ASP A 36 -5.54 -12.80 -8.82
CA ASP A 36 -5.47 -13.72 -7.69
C ASP A 36 -6.63 -14.73 -7.71
N LEU A 37 -7.84 -14.29 -8.05
CA LEU A 37 -9.00 -15.16 -8.22
C LEU A 37 -8.86 -16.14 -9.39
N VAL A 38 -8.25 -15.72 -10.52
CA VAL A 38 -7.93 -16.64 -11.62
C VAL A 38 -6.96 -17.73 -11.15
N ARG A 39 -5.90 -17.34 -10.44
CA ARG A 39 -4.93 -18.30 -9.88
C ARG A 39 -5.57 -19.24 -8.85
N ALA A 40 -6.48 -18.74 -8.01
CA ALA A 40 -7.25 -19.58 -7.11
C ALA A 40 -8.15 -20.58 -7.86
N ALA A 41 -8.73 -20.18 -8.99
CA ALA A 41 -9.54 -21.05 -9.84
C ALA A 41 -8.73 -22.20 -10.48
N GLU A 42 -7.47 -21.96 -10.82
CA GLU A 42 -6.54 -22.97 -11.33
C GLU A 42 -6.18 -24.00 -10.26
N LEU A 43 -5.99 -23.55 -9.02
CA LEU A 43 -5.50 -24.38 -7.92
C LEU A 43 -6.62 -25.14 -7.19
N THR A 44 -7.85 -24.64 -7.18
CA THR A 44 -8.95 -25.33 -6.51
C THR A 44 -9.30 -26.63 -7.24
N PRO A 45 -9.45 -27.76 -6.54
CA PRO A 45 -9.95 -29.00 -7.14
C PRO A 45 -11.49 -28.98 -7.31
N ASP A 46 -12.20 -28.07 -6.63
CA ASP A 46 -13.66 -28.02 -6.63
C ASP A 46 -14.19 -27.28 -7.89
N PRO A 47 -14.89 -27.97 -8.81
CA PRO A 47 -15.37 -27.36 -10.04
C PRO A 47 -16.41 -26.25 -9.81
N ARG A 48 -17.15 -26.31 -8.70
CA ARG A 48 -18.12 -25.27 -8.33
C ARG A 48 -17.38 -24.01 -7.86
N LEU A 49 -16.36 -24.15 -7.02
CA LEU A 49 -15.53 -23.02 -6.59
C LEU A 49 -14.78 -22.42 -7.77
N ARG A 50 -14.21 -23.24 -8.64
CA ARG A 50 -13.55 -22.79 -9.87
C ARG A 50 -14.46 -21.86 -10.69
N LYS A 51 -15.70 -22.28 -10.93
CA LYS A 51 -16.68 -21.47 -11.66
C LYS A 51 -16.97 -20.15 -10.94
N LEU A 52 -17.10 -20.17 -9.61
CA LEU A 52 -17.39 -18.97 -8.82
C LEU A 52 -16.21 -18.00 -8.80
N TYR A 53 -14.97 -18.49 -8.64
CA TYR A 53 -13.77 -17.66 -8.69
C TYR A 53 -13.56 -17.04 -10.07
N LEU A 54 -13.76 -17.79 -11.17
CA LEU A 54 -13.67 -17.22 -12.51
C LEU A 54 -14.73 -16.16 -12.78
N ARG A 55 -15.96 -16.36 -12.28
CA ARG A 55 -17.00 -15.34 -12.35
C ARG A 55 -16.59 -14.08 -11.58
N HIS A 56 -16.14 -14.26 -10.33
CA HIS A 56 -15.70 -13.17 -9.49
C HIS A 56 -14.53 -12.40 -10.13
N ALA A 57 -13.51 -13.10 -10.64
CA ALA A 57 -12.42 -12.47 -11.39
C ALA A 57 -12.91 -11.66 -12.61
N GLY A 58 -13.93 -12.16 -13.30
CA GLY A 58 -14.57 -11.43 -14.39
C GLY A 58 -15.35 -10.20 -13.93
N ASP A 59 -15.86 -10.19 -12.69
CA ASP A 59 -16.48 -9.04 -12.05
C ASP A 59 -15.41 -7.99 -11.67
N GLU A 60 -14.34 -8.43 -11.01
CA GLU A 60 -13.18 -7.60 -10.64
C GLU A 60 -12.57 -6.86 -11.84
N ARG A 61 -12.37 -7.55 -12.97
CA ARG A 61 -11.89 -6.90 -14.20
C ARG A 61 -12.84 -5.79 -14.66
N ARG A 62 -14.16 -6.00 -14.58
CA ARG A 62 -15.14 -4.97 -14.97
C ARG A 62 -15.14 -3.81 -14.00
N HIS A 63 -14.96 -4.06 -12.70
CA HIS A 63 -14.82 -3.00 -11.69
C HIS A 63 -13.58 -2.17 -11.96
N ALA A 64 -12.45 -2.83 -12.25
CA ALA A 64 -11.21 -2.18 -12.64
C ALA A 64 -11.42 -1.23 -13.83
N GLU A 65 -12.07 -1.70 -14.89
CA GLU A 65 -12.39 -0.90 -16.07
C GLU A 65 -13.30 0.29 -15.76
N MET A 66 -14.33 0.10 -14.93
CA MET A 66 -15.22 1.19 -14.52
C MET A 66 -14.46 2.28 -13.76
N PHE A 67 -13.60 1.88 -12.82
CA PHE A 67 -12.77 2.80 -12.06
C PHE A 67 -11.75 3.52 -12.94
N PHE A 68 -11.07 2.80 -13.83
CA PHE A 68 -10.09 3.36 -14.76
C PHE A 68 -10.71 4.41 -15.68
N ASN A 69 -11.83 4.05 -16.33
CA ASN A 69 -12.50 4.94 -17.26
C ASN A 69 -12.94 6.23 -16.56
N ARG A 70 -13.53 6.11 -15.36
CA ARG A 70 -13.94 7.28 -14.59
C ARG A 70 -12.76 8.11 -14.09
N ALA A 71 -11.67 7.46 -13.68
CA ALA A 71 -10.44 8.14 -13.28
C ALA A 71 -9.88 9.00 -14.43
N ILE A 72 -9.80 8.43 -15.62
CA ILE A 72 -9.30 9.12 -16.81
C ILE A 72 -10.20 10.29 -17.19
N GLU A 73 -11.52 10.14 -17.12
CA GLU A 73 -12.46 11.26 -17.36
C GLU A 73 -12.19 12.45 -16.43
N LEU A 74 -12.03 12.20 -15.12
CA LEU A 74 -11.77 13.24 -14.14
C LEU A 74 -10.40 13.91 -14.34
N LEU A 75 -9.36 13.11 -14.62
CA LEU A 75 -7.99 13.58 -14.77
C LEU A 75 -7.75 14.32 -16.08
N ARG A 76 -8.48 13.99 -17.16
CA ARG A 76 -8.39 14.72 -18.45
C ARG A 76 -8.84 16.17 -18.34
N VAL A 77 -9.79 16.47 -17.47
CA VAL A 77 -10.27 17.84 -17.23
C VAL A 77 -9.26 18.64 -16.38
N HIS A 78 -8.37 17.97 -15.64
CA HIS A 78 -7.44 18.58 -14.68
C HIS A 78 -5.98 18.12 -14.88
N PRO A 79 -5.33 18.42 -16.02
CA PRO A 79 -4.01 17.90 -16.37
C PRO A 79 -2.87 18.40 -15.45
N GLY A 80 -3.02 19.55 -14.79
CA GLY A 80 -1.96 20.21 -14.00
C GLY A 80 -1.76 19.66 -12.58
N THR A 81 -2.69 18.88 -12.04
CA THR A 81 -2.67 18.39 -10.64
C THR A 81 -2.11 16.99 -10.47
N ALA A 82 -1.87 16.26 -11.55
CA ALA A 82 -1.37 14.89 -11.50
C ALA A 82 0.08 14.82 -10.97
N GLY A 83 0.94 15.77 -11.35
CA GLY A 83 2.37 15.75 -10.98
C GLY A 83 2.65 15.97 -9.50
N ASP A 84 1.90 16.85 -8.83
CA ASP A 84 2.16 17.27 -7.44
C ASP A 84 1.44 16.39 -6.40
N THR A 85 0.38 15.68 -6.83
CA THR A 85 -0.46 14.87 -5.93
C THR A 85 -0.01 13.42 -5.84
N ILE A 86 0.66 12.87 -6.87
CA ILE A 86 1.29 11.54 -6.82
C ILE A 86 2.35 11.49 -5.71
N GLN A 87 2.97 12.63 -5.37
CA GLN A 87 3.99 12.73 -4.31
C GLN A 87 3.40 12.91 -2.89
N ARG A 88 2.12 13.31 -2.76
CA ARG A 88 1.44 13.50 -1.46
C ARG A 88 0.69 12.24 -1.02
N ASP A 89 1.42 11.13 -1.03
CA ASP A 89 0.91 9.78 -0.78
C ASP A 89 0.68 9.44 0.71
N TRP A 90 0.53 10.45 1.57
CA TRP A 90 0.51 10.28 3.04
C TRP A 90 -0.90 10.05 3.62
N LEU A 91 -1.96 10.46 2.93
CA LEU A 91 -3.34 10.43 3.46
C LEU A 91 -4.20 9.26 2.95
N ALA A 92 -3.68 8.45 2.04
CA ALA A 92 -4.28 7.17 1.63
C ALA A 92 -3.25 6.05 1.30
N PRO A 93 -2.13 5.89 2.04
CA PRO A 93 -1.29 4.72 1.86
C PRO A 93 -1.99 3.53 2.53
N GLY A 94 -2.71 2.72 1.74
CA GLY A 94 -3.42 1.61 2.35
C GLY A 94 -4.12 0.60 1.47
N GLU A 95 -4.23 0.80 0.16
CA GLU A 95 -5.07 -0.09 -0.65
C GLU A 95 -4.35 -1.34 -1.16
N ARG A 96 -3.00 -1.37 -1.16
CA ARG A 96 -2.22 -2.52 -1.68
C ARG A 96 -1.28 -3.23 -0.72
N GLY A 97 -1.00 -2.73 0.48
CA GLY A 97 0.06 -3.32 1.33
C GLY A 97 -0.36 -4.48 2.23
N LEU A 98 -1.59 -4.97 2.11
CA LEU A 98 -2.31 -5.45 3.30
C LEU A 98 -3.18 -6.67 3.13
N ASP A 99 -3.58 -6.94 1.91
CA ASP A 99 -4.55 -7.96 1.59
C ASP A 99 -3.98 -8.81 0.45
N ASP A 100 -2.67 -9.09 0.49
CA ASP A 100 -2.08 -10.08 -0.40
C ASP A 100 -2.83 -11.40 -0.17
N VAL A 101 -3.49 -11.86 -1.23
CA VAL A 101 -4.08 -13.17 -1.25
C VAL A 101 -2.92 -14.16 -1.18
N GLU A 102 -2.61 -14.64 0.02
CA GLU A 102 -1.74 -15.80 0.19
C GLU A 102 -2.49 -17.02 -0.37
N ILE A 103 -2.35 -17.24 -1.67
CA ILE A 103 -2.73 -18.48 -2.35
C ILE A 103 -1.66 -19.54 -2.02
N GLY A 104 -1.50 -19.78 -0.72
CA GLY A 104 -0.59 -20.79 -0.16
C GLY A 104 -1.31 -22.11 0.10
N PRO A 105 -0.62 -23.12 0.67
CA PRO A 105 -1.11 -24.50 0.84
C PRO A 105 -2.32 -24.66 1.80
N GLY A 106 -2.97 -23.57 2.21
CA GLY A 106 -4.10 -23.56 3.14
C GLY A 106 -5.45 -24.00 2.57
N GLY A 107 -5.55 -24.16 1.24
CA GLY A 107 -6.78 -24.59 0.55
C GLY A 107 -7.87 -23.52 0.47
N ASP A 108 -9.04 -23.89 -0.03
CA ASP A 108 -10.13 -22.97 -0.35
C ASP A 108 -10.77 -22.27 0.86
N ALA A 109 -10.80 -22.91 2.03
CA ALA A 109 -11.53 -22.37 3.18
C ALA A 109 -10.89 -21.08 3.78
N PRO A 110 -9.57 -21.00 4.01
CA PRO A 110 -8.93 -19.73 4.39
C PRO A 110 -9.12 -18.62 3.35
N LEU A 111 -9.05 -18.96 2.06
CA LEU A 111 -9.27 -18.02 0.97
C LEU A 111 -10.70 -17.47 1.00
N LEU A 112 -11.71 -18.33 1.10
CA LEU A 112 -13.11 -17.93 1.18
C LEU A 112 -13.40 -17.07 2.42
N ALA A 113 -12.76 -17.35 3.56
CA ALA A 113 -12.87 -16.52 4.75
C ALA A 113 -12.22 -15.15 4.58
N PHE A 114 -11.11 -15.08 3.85
CA PHE A 114 -10.45 -13.84 3.48
C PHE A 114 -11.32 -13.02 2.52
N LEU A 115 -11.76 -13.60 1.40
CA LEU A 115 -12.63 -12.96 0.40
C LEU A 115 -13.94 -12.44 1.03
N HIS A 116 -14.55 -13.21 1.92
CA HIS A 116 -15.74 -12.75 2.63
C HIS A 116 -15.47 -11.47 3.45
N LEU A 117 -14.28 -11.34 4.02
CA LEU A 117 -13.90 -10.20 4.84
C LEU A 117 -13.41 -9.01 4.00
N SER A 118 -12.73 -9.23 2.87
CA SER A 118 -12.40 -8.16 1.92
C SER A 118 -13.69 -7.52 1.40
N GLU A 119 -14.61 -8.32 0.87
CA GLU A 119 -15.83 -7.83 0.22
C GLU A 119 -16.74 -7.11 1.21
N ALA A 120 -16.87 -7.66 2.43
CA ALA A 120 -17.65 -7.01 3.48
C ALA A 120 -17.07 -5.64 3.91
N ASN A 121 -15.77 -5.43 3.72
CA ASN A 121 -15.13 -4.15 4.03
C ASN A 121 -15.16 -3.22 2.81
N ALA A 122 -14.88 -3.73 1.61
CA ALA A 122 -15.01 -3.00 0.36
C ALA A 122 -16.42 -2.41 0.22
N ALA A 123 -17.46 -3.23 0.41
CA ALA A 123 -18.86 -2.77 0.37
C ALA A 123 -19.16 -1.65 1.38
N ARG A 124 -18.59 -1.71 2.59
CA ARG A 124 -18.77 -0.66 3.60
C ARG A 124 -18.03 0.62 3.22
N ASP A 125 -16.81 0.50 2.72
CA ASP A 125 -15.98 1.64 2.36
C ASP A 125 -16.51 2.33 1.10
N PHE A 126 -16.93 1.57 0.08
CA PHE A 126 -17.61 2.09 -1.10
C PHE A 126 -18.94 2.78 -0.77
N ALA A 127 -19.72 2.27 0.19
CA ALA A 127 -20.92 2.98 0.66
C ALA A 127 -20.56 4.36 1.27
N VAL A 128 -19.49 4.43 2.06
CA VAL A 128 -19.00 5.70 2.63
C VAL A 128 -18.49 6.64 1.52
N TYR A 129 -17.78 6.12 0.52
CA TYR A 129 -17.25 6.93 -0.57
C TYR A 129 -18.35 7.46 -1.47
N ARG A 130 -19.33 6.63 -1.84
CA ARG A 130 -20.52 7.06 -2.57
C ARG A 130 -21.22 8.23 -1.88
N ASP A 131 -21.39 8.17 -0.55
CA ASP A 131 -22.02 9.24 0.22
C ASP A 131 -21.11 10.49 0.32
N ALA A 132 -19.79 10.32 0.23
CA ALA A 132 -18.80 11.41 0.31
C ALA A 132 -18.56 12.13 -1.02
N VAL A 133 -18.79 11.48 -2.16
CA VAL A 133 -18.64 12.03 -3.53
C VAL A 133 -19.55 13.23 -3.79
N GLY A 134 -20.68 13.35 -3.09
CA GLY A 134 -21.57 14.51 -3.19
C GLY A 134 -22.40 14.52 -4.47
N ALA A 135 -22.23 15.56 -5.30
CA ALA A 135 -23.07 15.86 -6.45
C ALA A 135 -22.64 15.19 -7.78
N ASP A 136 -21.50 14.51 -7.81
CA ASP A 136 -21.05 13.79 -9.00
C ASP A 136 -21.79 12.45 -9.14
N GLU A 137 -22.89 12.50 -9.89
CA GLU A 137 -23.77 11.35 -10.15
C GLU A 137 -23.06 10.23 -10.91
N ALA A 138 -22.14 10.56 -11.84
CA ALA A 138 -21.42 9.58 -12.63
C ALA A 138 -20.50 8.71 -11.76
N THR A 139 -19.73 9.33 -10.85
CA THR A 139 -18.90 8.59 -9.89
C THR A 139 -19.75 7.80 -8.90
N ARG A 140 -20.89 8.33 -8.45
CA ARG A 140 -21.82 7.59 -7.58
C ARG A 140 -22.39 6.35 -8.27
N ALA A 141 -22.74 6.46 -9.55
CA ALA A 141 -23.26 5.34 -10.33
C ALA A 141 -22.24 4.20 -10.47
N VAL A 142 -20.94 4.51 -10.57
CA VAL A 142 -19.86 3.51 -10.54
C VAL A 142 -19.91 2.73 -9.22
N PHE A 143 -19.90 3.43 -8.08
CA PHE A 143 -19.99 2.77 -6.78
C PHE A 143 -21.28 1.98 -6.59
N ASP A 144 -22.44 2.49 -7.01
CA ASP A 144 -23.72 1.78 -6.90
C ASP A 144 -23.78 0.51 -7.78
N ARG A 145 -23.04 0.46 -8.88
CA ARG A 145 -22.92 -0.74 -9.69
C ARG A 145 -22.04 -1.78 -9.02
N ILE A 146 -20.87 -1.37 -8.54
CA ILE A 146 -19.91 -2.24 -7.86
C ILE A 146 -20.51 -2.81 -6.57
N LEU A 147 -21.15 -1.98 -5.75
CA LEU A 147 -21.81 -2.41 -4.50
C LEU A 147 -22.84 -3.53 -4.69
N ARG A 148 -23.48 -3.63 -5.86
CA ARG A 148 -24.42 -4.73 -6.15
C ARG A 148 -23.69 -6.05 -6.37
N ASP A 149 -22.54 -6.01 -7.03
CA ASP A 149 -21.70 -7.17 -7.25
C ASP A 149 -21.06 -7.63 -5.92
N GLU A 150 -20.60 -6.69 -5.08
CA GLU A 150 -20.05 -6.98 -3.74
C GLU A 150 -21.01 -7.78 -2.86
N VAL A 151 -22.31 -7.46 -2.91
CA VAL A 151 -23.33 -8.20 -2.14
C VAL A 151 -23.40 -9.65 -2.60
N PHE A 152 -23.29 -9.91 -3.90
CA PHE A 152 -23.21 -11.27 -4.41
C PHE A 152 -21.92 -11.96 -3.92
N HIS A 153 -20.78 -11.27 -4.00
CA HIS A 153 -19.48 -11.79 -3.57
C HIS A 153 -19.46 -12.18 -2.09
N MET A 154 -19.93 -11.31 -1.22
CA MET A 154 -20.10 -11.58 0.21
C MET A 154 -20.98 -12.81 0.48
N ASN A 155 -22.08 -12.95 -0.26
CA ASN A 155 -23.05 -14.01 -0.04
C ASN A 155 -22.51 -15.36 -0.49
N TYR A 156 -21.89 -15.44 -1.66
CA TYR A 156 -21.37 -16.71 -2.15
C TYR A 156 -20.16 -17.15 -1.32
N THR A 157 -19.23 -16.23 -0.99
CA THR A 157 -18.03 -16.56 -0.20
C THR A 157 -18.39 -17.15 1.16
N LYS A 158 -19.39 -16.57 1.83
CA LYS A 158 -19.92 -17.09 3.10
C LYS A 158 -20.54 -18.48 2.93
N ARG A 159 -21.44 -18.65 1.95
CA ARG A 159 -22.14 -19.92 1.72
C ARG A 159 -21.17 -21.05 1.37
N GLU A 160 -20.18 -20.77 0.53
CA GLU A 160 -19.17 -21.74 0.15
C GLU A 160 -18.20 -22.04 1.30
N LEU A 161 -17.85 -21.05 2.13
CA LEU A 161 -17.06 -21.29 3.34
C LEU A 161 -17.78 -22.22 4.31
N GLU A 162 -19.08 -22.01 4.53
CA GLU A 162 -19.92 -22.87 5.38
C GLU A 162 -20.04 -24.29 4.80
N ARG A 163 -20.03 -24.44 3.46
CA ARG A 163 -20.03 -25.74 2.79
C ARG A 163 -18.70 -26.48 2.91
N VAL A 164 -17.59 -25.80 2.63
CA VAL A 164 -16.24 -26.41 2.58
C VAL A 164 -15.69 -26.65 3.99
N SER A 165 -16.08 -25.83 4.97
CA SER A 165 -15.57 -25.90 6.34
C SER A 165 -16.63 -25.59 7.39
N PRO A 166 -17.69 -26.42 7.52
CA PRO A 166 -18.83 -26.13 8.40
C PRO A 166 -18.43 -25.96 9.87
N THR A 167 -17.45 -26.71 10.35
CA THR A 167 -17.01 -26.68 11.75
C THR A 167 -16.01 -25.57 12.06
N LYS A 168 -15.25 -25.07 11.07
CA LYS A 168 -14.17 -24.09 11.26
C LYS A 168 -14.45 -22.72 10.63
N ALA A 169 -15.56 -22.55 9.90
CA ALA A 169 -15.90 -21.31 9.20
C ALA A 169 -15.77 -20.06 10.09
N LYS A 170 -16.37 -20.08 11.28
CA LYS A 170 -16.31 -18.96 12.24
C LYS A 170 -14.88 -18.66 12.72
N GLY A 171 -14.09 -19.71 12.97
CA GLY A 171 -12.70 -19.59 13.42
C GLY A 171 -11.79 -19.03 12.33
N LEU A 172 -11.99 -19.44 11.07
CA LEU A 172 -11.24 -18.92 9.92
C LEU A 172 -11.53 -17.44 9.68
N ILE A 173 -12.79 -17.01 9.76
CA ILE A 173 -13.15 -15.59 9.68
C ILE A 173 -12.47 -14.81 10.82
N TRP A 174 -12.46 -15.35 12.05
CA TRP A 174 -11.80 -14.72 13.19
C TRP A 174 -10.28 -14.60 13.00
N LYS A 175 -9.64 -15.66 12.50
CA LYS A 175 -8.20 -15.65 12.19
C LYS A 175 -7.88 -14.64 11.09
N ALA A 176 -8.69 -14.56 10.04
CA ALA A 176 -8.56 -13.56 8.98
C ALA A 176 -8.67 -12.13 9.53
N ARG A 177 -9.64 -11.88 10.43
CA ARG A 177 -9.75 -10.59 11.14
C ARG A 177 -8.51 -10.27 11.96
N LEU A 178 -8.00 -11.25 12.71
CA LEU A 178 -6.82 -11.05 13.56
C LEU A 178 -5.57 -10.75 12.72
N LYS A 179 -5.35 -11.48 11.61
CA LYS A 179 -4.26 -11.22 10.66
C LYS A 179 -4.32 -9.77 10.16
N ARG A 180 -5.51 -9.30 9.79
CA ARG A 180 -5.71 -7.94 9.27
C ARG A 180 -5.47 -6.86 10.33
N VAL A 181 -5.92 -7.08 11.57
CA VAL A 181 -5.64 -6.17 12.70
C VAL A 181 -4.13 -6.11 12.97
N TRP A 182 -3.46 -7.26 12.95
CA TRP A 182 -2.02 -7.34 13.12
C TRP A 182 -1.25 -6.58 12.03
N GLN A 183 -1.64 -6.75 10.77
CA GLN A 183 -1.07 -6.00 9.64
C GLN A 183 -1.35 -4.50 9.74
N ALA A 184 -2.55 -4.10 10.19
CA ALA A 184 -2.86 -2.69 10.45
C ALA A 184 -1.96 -2.09 11.53
N TYR A 185 -1.67 -2.85 12.59
CA TYR A 185 -0.70 -2.46 13.62
C TYR A 185 0.73 -2.30 13.06
N LEU A 186 1.20 -3.26 12.24
CA LEU A 186 2.52 -3.17 11.62
C LEU A 186 2.67 -1.94 10.73
N ARG A 187 1.64 -1.55 9.97
CA ARG A 187 1.66 -0.31 9.19
C ARG A 187 1.80 0.92 10.06
N PHE A 188 1.03 0.98 11.14
CA PHE A 188 1.13 2.08 12.08
C PHE A 188 2.54 2.16 12.68
N ALA A 189 3.12 1.01 13.03
CA ALA A 189 4.49 0.94 13.54
C ALA A 189 5.54 1.40 12.51
N VAL A 190 5.42 0.98 11.25
CA VAL A 190 6.34 1.39 10.16
C VAL A 190 6.22 2.89 9.88
N ALA A 191 5.00 3.43 9.81
CA ALA A 191 4.79 4.87 9.60
C ALA A 191 5.36 5.69 10.75
N LEU A 192 5.15 5.25 11.99
CA LEU A 192 5.70 5.90 13.18
C LEU A 192 7.23 5.80 13.22
N ALA A 193 7.79 4.65 12.85
CA ALA A 193 9.24 4.45 12.74
C ALA A 193 9.85 5.35 11.65
N GLY A 194 9.18 5.52 10.51
CA GLY A 194 9.60 6.44 9.45
C GLY A 194 9.61 7.90 9.91
N LEU A 195 8.58 8.32 10.65
CA LEU A 195 8.50 9.66 11.24
C LEU A 195 9.66 9.88 12.23
N ILE A 196 9.82 8.97 13.20
CA ILE A 196 10.86 9.06 14.23
C ILE A 196 12.26 9.01 13.58
N GLY A 197 12.47 8.11 12.63
CA GLY A 197 13.71 7.98 11.88
C GLY A 197 14.04 9.25 11.10
N GLY A 198 13.06 9.86 10.44
CA GLY A 198 13.23 11.14 9.75
C GLY A 198 13.62 12.28 10.70
N VAL A 199 13.00 12.36 11.87
CA VAL A 199 13.36 13.33 12.92
C VAL A 199 14.79 13.09 13.41
N ILE A 200 15.14 11.85 13.75
CA ILE A 200 16.48 11.49 14.23
C ILE A 200 17.54 11.80 13.16
N LEU A 201 17.32 11.42 11.90
CA LEU A 201 18.25 11.70 10.80
C LEU A 201 18.41 13.19 10.57
N THR A 202 17.32 13.97 10.67
CA THR A 202 17.36 15.42 10.52
C THR A 202 18.17 16.06 11.66
N LEU A 203 17.95 15.63 12.90
CA LEU A 203 18.73 16.08 14.05
C LEU A 203 20.21 15.70 13.89
N GLN A 204 20.51 14.47 13.46
CA GLN A 204 21.88 14.05 13.21
C GLN A 204 22.56 14.89 12.12
N TYR A 205 21.85 15.13 11.02
CA TYR A 205 22.41 15.81 9.87
C TYR A 205 22.59 17.32 10.09
N PHE A 206 21.65 17.98 10.77
CA PHE A 206 21.69 19.43 10.95
C PHE A 206 22.25 19.88 12.30
N ILE A 207 22.34 19.01 13.30
CA ILE A 207 22.83 19.38 14.64
C ILE A 207 24.15 18.67 14.97
N LEU A 208 24.27 17.37 14.69
CA LEU A 208 25.49 16.62 15.01
C LEU A 208 26.57 16.78 13.94
N LEU A 209 26.27 16.65 12.65
CA LEU A 209 27.29 16.70 11.60
C LEU A 209 28.02 18.06 11.48
N PRO A 210 27.37 19.23 11.61
CA PRO A 210 28.04 20.52 11.45
C PRO A 210 29.20 20.79 12.43
N PRO A 211 29.10 20.53 13.74
CA PRO A 211 30.23 20.70 14.65
C PRO A 211 31.39 19.75 14.34
N PHE A 212 31.12 18.49 13.94
CA PHE A 212 32.18 17.57 13.51
C PHE A 212 32.86 18.04 12.23
N ALA A 213 32.10 18.51 11.24
CA ALA A 213 32.64 19.09 10.00
C ALA A 213 33.46 20.37 10.26
N TRP A 214 33.06 21.17 11.25
CA TRP A 214 33.81 22.36 11.65
C TRP A 214 35.13 22.00 12.34
N ILE A 215 35.11 21.04 13.27
CA ILE A 215 36.31 20.54 13.95
C ILE A 215 37.28 19.90 12.95
N SER A 216 36.79 19.08 12.02
CA SER A 216 37.64 18.43 11.01
C SER A 216 38.27 19.45 10.06
N LYS A 217 37.51 20.46 9.61
CA LYS A 217 38.05 21.55 8.79
C LYS A 217 39.10 22.37 9.54
N ARG A 218 38.93 22.55 10.85
CA ARG A 218 39.92 23.25 11.70
C ARG A 218 41.17 22.40 11.93
N ALA A 219 41.05 21.08 12.07
CA ALA A 219 42.16 20.14 12.18
C ALA A 219 42.95 20.06 10.86
N ALA A 220 42.27 19.93 9.71
CA ALA A 220 42.90 19.89 8.39
C ALA A 220 43.69 21.16 8.04
N ARG A 221 43.32 22.33 8.62
CA ARG A 221 44.10 23.57 8.49
C ARG A 221 45.37 23.60 9.34
N ARG A 222 45.49 22.69 10.31
CA ARG A 222 46.67 22.54 11.18
C ARG A 222 47.62 21.47 10.67
N GLU A 223 47.20 20.66 9.71
CA GLU A 223 48.10 19.75 9.02
C GLU A 223 48.93 20.52 8.00
N PRO A 224 50.27 20.32 7.96
CA PRO A 224 51.11 20.94 6.95
C PRO A 224 50.70 20.42 5.57
N GLN A 225 50.44 21.33 4.63
CA GLN A 225 50.13 20.94 3.26
C GLN A 225 51.41 20.56 2.52
N GLY A 226 51.50 19.29 2.11
CA GLY A 226 52.56 18.77 1.25
C GLY A 226 53.31 17.57 1.84
N TRP A 227 54.21 17.00 1.05
CA TRP A 227 55.16 15.99 1.52
C TRP A 227 56.18 16.66 2.44
N VAL A 228 56.20 16.26 3.71
CA VAL A 228 57.28 16.63 4.62
C VAL A 228 58.41 15.63 4.40
N GLU A 229 59.55 16.08 3.88
CA GLU A 229 60.77 15.27 3.91
C GLU A 229 61.11 14.97 5.37
N LEU A 230 61.09 13.68 5.71
CA LEU A 230 61.66 13.22 6.98
C LEU A 230 63.13 13.62 6.98
N PRO A 231 63.67 14.18 8.08
CA PRO A 231 65.07 14.56 8.16
C PRO A 231 65.91 13.35 7.75
N GLY A 232 66.65 13.49 6.66
CA GLY A 232 67.47 12.42 6.11
C GLY A 232 68.35 11.84 7.20
N ASP A 233 68.26 10.53 7.36
CA ASP A 233 69.24 9.76 8.12
C ASP A 233 70.61 10.11 7.52
N ALA A 234 71.44 10.76 8.34
CA ALA A 234 72.72 11.28 7.93
C ALA A 234 73.53 10.15 7.30
N GLY A 235 74.02 10.38 6.08
CA GLY A 235 74.77 9.41 5.31
C GLY A 235 75.80 8.69 6.18
N HIS A 236 75.58 7.39 6.37
CA HIS A 236 76.61 6.50 6.87
C HIS A 236 77.68 6.40 5.78
N ASP A 237 78.71 7.22 5.94
CA ASP A 237 79.88 7.33 5.08
C ASP A 237 80.62 5.99 5.02
N LEU A 238 80.50 5.28 3.89
CA LEU A 238 81.21 4.03 3.60
C LEU A 238 82.51 4.32 2.83
N ARG A 239 83.32 5.30 3.26
CA ARG A 239 84.66 5.54 2.73
C ARG A 239 85.66 5.86 3.84
N GLY A 240 86.19 4.83 4.47
CA GLY A 240 87.26 4.98 5.45
C GLY A 240 87.80 3.68 6.04
N GLN A 241 88.01 2.64 5.23
CA GLN A 241 88.83 1.49 5.61
C GLN A 241 89.64 1.00 4.39
N PHE A 242 90.80 1.64 4.20
CA PHE A 242 92.00 1.07 3.58
C PHE A 242 93.20 1.63 4.33
#